data_AF-A0A177L1U5-F1
#
_entry.id   AF-A0A177L1U5-F1
#
_cell.length_a   1.000
_cell.length_b   1.000
_cell.length_c   1.000
_cell.angle_alpha   90.00
_cell.angle_beta   90.00
_cell.angle_gamma   90.00
#
_symmetry.space_group_name_H-M   'P 1'
#
loop_
_entity.id
_entity.type
_entity.pdbx_description
1 polymer ?
#
loop_
_entity_poly.entity_id
_entity_poly.type
_entity_poly.pdbx_seq_one_letter_code
_entity_poly.pdbx_strand_id
1 'polypeptide(L)' 'MTIQEAVAKLPDIQRAVILLFYYHDMTQKDMAEILDIPIGTVKSRLHKAIQRLKEEWERDDDETRSL' A
#
# COMPACT_ATOMS: atom_id res chain seq x y z
N MET A 1 -2.55 -12.30 10.38
CA MET A 1 -3.25 -11.45 9.38
C MET A 1 -2.96 -11.91 7.95
N THR A 2 -3.89 -11.69 7.03
CA THR A 2 -3.73 -11.86 5.57
C THR A 2 -3.31 -10.55 4.90
N ILE A 3 -2.73 -10.61 3.69
CA ILE A 3 -2.33 -9.39 2.96
C ILE A 3 -3.55 -8.52 2.62
N GLN A 4 -4.70 -9.12 2.36
CA GLN A 4 -5.95 -8.42 2.06
C GLN A 4 -6.44 -7.60 3.26
N GLU A 5 -6.37 -8.18 4.47
CA GLU A 5 -6.72 -7.48 5.71
C GLU A 5 -5.76 -6.31 5.99
N ALA A 6 -4.46 -6.50 5.77
CA ALA A 6 -3.46 -5.44 5.93
C ALA A 6 -3.72 -4.27 4.95
N VAL A 7 -3.99 -4.59 3.68
CA VAL A 7 -4.32 -3.59 2.65
C VAL A 7 -5.63 -2.86 2.98
N ALA A 8 -6.62 -3.54 3.55
CA ALA A 8 -7.88 -2.92 3.97
C ALA A 8 -7.68 -1.86 5.07
N LYS A 9 -6.71 -2.06 5.97
CA LYS A 9 -6.36 -1.12 7.05
C LYS A 9 -5.55 0.11 6.58
N LEU A 10 -5.08 0.15 5.33
CA LEU A 10 -4.37 1.31 4.81
C LEU A 10 -5.31 2.53 4.66
N PRO A 11 -4.81 3.77 4.88
CA PRO A 11 -5.52 4.97 4.47
C PRO A 11 -5.89 4.91 2.99
N ASP A 12 -7.05 5.47 2.62
CA ASP A 12 -7.63 5.34 1.27
C ASP A 12 -6.63 5.72 0.15
N ILE A 13 -5.86 6.79 0.34
CA ILE A 13 -4.86 7.25 -0.62
C ILE A 13 -3.69 6.28 -0.82
N GLN A 14 -3.36 5.48 0.19
CA GLN A 14 -2.32 4.44 0.16
C GLN A 14 -2.88 3.14 -0.39
N ARG A 15 -4.10 2.78 0.00
CA ARG A 15 -4.82 1.61 -0.52
C ARG A 15 -5.01 1.74 -2.04
N ALA A 16 -5.45 2.90 -2.51
CA ALA A 16 -5.66 3.15 -3.94
C ALA A 16 -4.40 2.87 -4.77
N VAL A 17 -3.23 3.36 -4.35
CA VAL A 17 -2.00 3.13 -5.11
C VAL A 17 -1.53 1.67 -5.09
N ILE A 18 -1.80 0.93 -4.01
CA ILE A 18 -1.51 -0.52 -3.93
C ILE A 18 -2.40 -1.31 -4.87
N LEU A 19 -3.70 -1.02 -4.89
CA LEU A 19 -4.65 -1.70 -5.78
C LEU A 19 -4.32 -1.44 -7.24
N LEU A 20 -4.11 -0.18 -7.63
CA LEU A 20 -3.78 0.16 -9.01
C LEU A 20 -2.47 -0.49 -9.46
N PHE A 21 -1.44 -0.50 -8.60
CA PHE A 21 -0.13 -1.03 -8.98
C PHE A 21 -0.09 -2.57 -8.99
N TYR A 22 -0.60 -3.24 -7.95
CA TYR A 22 -0.44 -4.69 -7.79
C TYR A 22 -1.65 -5.53 -8.23
N TYR A 23 -2.85 -4.95 -8.27
CA TYR A 23 -4.07 -5.66 -8.67
C TYR A 23 -4.53 -5.30 -10.09
N HIS A 24 -4.10 -4.14 -10.60
CA HIS A 24 -4.45 -3.67 -11.94
C HIS A 24 -3.23 -3.50 -12.86
N ASP A 25 -2.04 -3.91 -12.42
CA ASP A 25 -0.77 -3.85 -13.19
C ASP A 25 -0.49 -2.48 -13.83
N MET A 26 -0.95 -1.39 -13.21
CA MET A 26 -0.83 -0.05 -13.77
C MET A 26 0.58 0.51 -13.59
N THR A 27 1.05 1.25 -14.60
CA THR A 27 2.31 1.99 -14.44
C THR A 27 2.10 3.21 -13.53
N GLN A 28 3.17 3.68 -12.89
CA GLN A 28 3.11 4.89 -12.06
C GLN A 28 2.68 6.14 -12.85
N LYS A 29 2.90 6.15 -14.17
CA LYS A 29 2.47 7.23 -15.05
C LYS A 29 0.95 7.19 -15.25
N ASP A 30 0.40 6.03 -15.58
CA ASP A 30 -1.05 5.87 -15.76
C ASP A 30 -1.80 6.16 -14.45
N MET A 31 -1.24 5.74 -13.31
CA MET A 31 -1.77 6.06 -12.00
C MET A 31 -1.77 7.58 -11.72
N ALA A 32 -0.72 8.29 -12.14
CA ALA A 32 -0.63 9.74 -11.97
C ALA A 32 -1.73 10.46 -12.75
N GLU A 33 -2.01 9.98 -13.98
CA GLU A 33 -3.08 10.50 -14.83
C GLU A 33 -4.47 10.17 -14.27
N ILE A 34 -4.73 8.94 -13.84
CA ILE A 34 -6.04 8.52 -13.29
C ILE A 34 -6.37 9.20 -11.97
N LEU A 35 -5.36 9.33 -11.09
CA LEU A 35 -5.55 9.91 -9.76
C LEU A 35 -5.43 11.43 -9.75
N ASP A 36 -5.12 12.05 -10.89
CA ASP A 36 -4.88 13.48 -11.06
C ASP A 36 -3.86 14.03 -10.03
N ILE A 37 -2.69 13.38 -9.95
CA ILE A 37 -1.61 13.76 -9.03
C ILE A 37 -0.24 13.66 -9.69
N PRO A 38 0.79 14.38 -9.20
CA PRO A 38 2.14 14.23 -9.70
C PRO A 38 2.67 12.79 -9.56
N ILE A 39 3.46 12.32 -10.54
CA ILE A 39 4.12 11.01 -10.47
C ILE A 39 5.03 10.85 -9.23
N GLY A 40 5.63 11.95 -8.74
CA GLY A 40 6.36 11.95 -7.47
C GLY A 40 5.47 11.68 -6.25
N THR A 41 4.21 12.14 -6.28
CA THR A 41 3.19 11.82 -5.27
C THR A 41 2.78 10.35 -5.34
N VAL A 42 2.64 9.78 -6.54
CA VAL A 42 2.40 8.32 -6.70
C VAL A 42 3.53 7.52 -6.05
N LYS A 43 4.79 7.83 -6.38
CA LYS A 43 5.97 7.16 -5.82
C LYS A 43 6.02 7.23 -4.29
N SER A 44 5.84 8.43 -3.73
CA SER A 44 5.87 8.61 -2.27
C SER A 44 4.70 7.93 -1.56
N ARG A 45 3.50 7.90 -2.17
CA ARG A 45 2.35 7.16 -1.63
C ARG A 45 2.59 5.65 -1.66
N LEU A 46 3.11 5.10 -2.76
CA LEU A 46 3.48 3.68 -2.86
C LEU A 46 4.51 3.31 -1.79
N HIS A 47 5.57 4.11 -1.65
CA HIS A 47 6.60 3.85 -0.66
C HIS A 47 6.04 3.82 0.77
N LYS A 48 5.24 4.83 1.14
CA LYS A 48 4.60 4.90 2.46
C LYS A 48 3.61 3.75 2.70
N ALA A 49 2.85 3.36 1.68
CA ALA A 49 1.92 2.23 1.75
C ALA A 49 2.67 0.92 2.04
N ILE A 50 3.78 0.65 1.32
CA ILE A 50 4.60 -0.56 1.51
C ILE A 50 5.24 -0.58 2.89
N GLN A 51 5.80 0.55 3.37
CA GLN A 51 6.36 0.63 4.72
C GLN A 51 5.30 0.30 5.78
N ARG A 52 4.11 0.88 5.66
CA ARG A 52 3.02 0.62 6.59
C ARG A 52 2.54 -0.83 6.57
N LEU A 53 2.47 -1.47 5.40
CA LEU A 53 2.15 -2.90 5.30
C LEU A 53 3.21 -3.77 5.99
N LYS A 54 4.49 -3.40 5.85
CA LYS A 54 5.59 -4.10 6.51
C LYS A 54 5.52 -3.96 8.03
N GLU A 55 5.28 -2.74 8.54
CA GLU A 55 5.12 -2.48 9.98
C GLU A 55 3.94 -3.27 10.58
N GLU A 56 2.81 -3.34 9.89
CA GLU A 56 1.66 -4.13 10.34
C GLU A 56 1.97 -5.63 10.33
N TRP A 57 2.73 -6.12 9.34
CA TRP A 57 3.15 -7.53 9.30
C TRP A 57 4.10 -7.88 10.44
N GLU A 58 5.08 -7.02 10.72
CA GLU A 58 6.03 -7.20 11.82
C GLU A 58 5.33 -7.17 13.18
N ARG A 59 4.33 -6.30 13.38
CA ARG A 59 3.52 -6.27 14.60
C ARG A 59 2.75 -7.58 14.81
N ASP A 60 2.08 -8.07 13.76
CA ASP A 60 1.34 -9.34 13.82
C ASP A 60 2.26 -10.54 14.11
N ASP A 61 3.48 -10.55 13.56
CA ASP A 61 4.49 -11.59 13.78
C ASP A 61 5.03 -11.59 15.22
N ASP A 62 5.30 -10.41 15.79
CA ASP A 62 5.72 -10.27 17.20
C ASP A 62 4.61 -10.65 18.18
N GLU A 63 3.35 -10.31 17.89
CA GLU A 63 2.19 -10.76 18.68
C GLU A 63 2.05 -12.28 18.65
N THR A 64 2.28 -12.91 17.49
CA THR A 64 2.22 -14.37 17.33
C THR A 64 3.36 -15.09 18.06
N ARG A 65 4.57 -14.53 18.08
CA ARG A 65 5.73 -15.10 18.81
C ARG A 65 5.68 -14.93 20.32
N SER A 66 4.86 -14.00 20.80
CA SER A 66 4.71 -13.70 22.23
C SER A 66 3.62 -14.54 22.92
N LEU A 67 2.94 -15.42 22.18
CA LEU A 67 1.91 -16.36 22.65
C LEU A 67 2.46 -17.80 22.70
#